data_AF-A0A0E3PQ87-F1
#
_entry.id   AF-A0A0E3PQ87-F1
#
_cell.length_a   1.000
_cell.length_b   1.000
_cell.length_c   1.000
_cell.angle_alpha   90.00
_cell.angle_beta   90.00
_cell.angle_gamma   90.00
#
_symmetry.space_group_name_H-M   'P 1'
#
loop_
_entity.id
_entity.type
_entity.pdbx_description
1 polymer ?
#
loop_
_entity_poly.entity_id
_entity_poly.type
_entity_poly.pdbx_seq_one_letter_code
_entity_poly.pdbx_strand_id
1 'polypeptide(L)' 'MKDCEAEKLIKRDFRTRGRVPVSLSTAERFLHSAQKNLEIEEYEMVQLAAYYSAFHTSSVKR' A
#
# COMPACT_ATOMS: atom_id res chain seq x y z
N MET A 1 11.10 -4.50 -19.48
CA MET A 1 9.61 -4.54 -19.42
C MET A 1 9.03 -5.58 -20.36
N LYS A 2 9.47 -5.65 -21.64
CA LYS A 2 9.03 -6.68 -22.60
C LYS A 2 9.24 -8.12 -22.11
N ASP A 3 10.37 -8.39 -21.48
CA ASP A 3 10.70 -9.75 -21.02
C ASP A 3 9.81 -10.20 -19.86
N CYS A 4 9.49 -9.30 -18.92
CA CYS A 4 8.59 -9.61 -17.80
C CYS A 4 7.12 -9.84 -18.23
N GLU A 5 6.66 -9.19 -19.30
CA GLU A 5 5.35 -9.45 -19.89
C GLU A 5 5.33 -10.79 -20.65
N ALA A 6 6.42 -11.10 -21.37
CA ALA A 6 6.58 -12.37 -22.09
C ALA A 6 6.66 -13.58 -21.13
N GLU A 7 7.35 -13.43 -20.00
CA GLU A 7 7.46 -14.44 -18.94
C GLU A 7 6.25 -14.48 -17.99
N LYS A 8 5.20 -13.67 -18.25
CA LYS A 8 3.99 -13.55 -17.42
C LYS A 8 4.24 -13.14 -15.97
N LEU A 9 5.40 -12.56 -15.67
CA LEU A 9 5.75 -12.04 -14.35
C LEU A 9 4.95 -10.79 -13.99
N ILE A 10 4.46 -10.06 -15.00
CA ILE A 10 3.61 -8.87 -14.83
C ILE A 10 2.34 -9.06 -15.65
N LYS A 11 1.18 -9.04 -14.98
CA LYS A 11 -0.13 -9.08 -15.62
C LYS A 11 -0.70 -7.66 -15.68
N ARG A 12 -0.98 -7.15 -16.89
CA ARG A 12 -1.74 -5.91 -17.05
C ARG A 12 -3.17 -6.14 -16.60
N ASP A 13 -3.53 -5.51 -15.48
CA ASP A 13 -4.88 -5.52 -14.96
C ASP A 13 -5.50 -4.13 -15.16
N PHE A 14 -6.42 -4.04 -16.13
CA PHE A 14 -7.08 -2.78 -16.46
C PHE A 14 -7.95 -2.24 -15.30
N ARG A 15 -8.30 -3.07 -14.32
CA ARG A 15 -9.04 -2.66 -13.12
C ARG A 15 -8.14 -2.04 -12.05
N THR A 16 -6.81 -2.04 -12.22
CA THR A 16 -5.86 -1.44 -11.28
C THR A 16 -6.14 0.05 -11.07
N ARG A 17 -6.46 0.79 -12.14
CA ARG A 17 -6.83 2.22 -12.04
C ARG A 17 -8.03 2.45 -11.12
N GLY A 18 -9.03 1.57 -11.16
CA GLY A 18 -10.21 1.65 -10.30
C GLY A 18 -9.93 1.36 -8.82
N ARG A 19 -8.81 0.71 -8.51
CA ARG A 19 -8.40 0.40 -7.12
C ARG A 19 -7.56 1.50 -6.49
N VAL A 20 -7.04 2.45 -7.28
CA VAL A 20 -6.19 3.54 -6.79
C VAL A 20 -6.85 4.33 -5.66
N PRO A 21 -8.10 4.83 -5.79
CA PRO A 21 -8.74 5.60 -4.73
C PRO A 21 -8.90 4.80 -3.42
N VAL A 22 -9.28 3.52 -3.55
CA VAL A 22 -9.44 2.63 -2.40
C VAL A 22 -8.09 2.38 -1.72
N SER A 23 -7.03 2.13 -2.50
CA SER A 23 -5.69 1.92 -1.96
C SER A 23 -5.17 3.14 -1.22
N LEU A 24 -5.40 4.35 -1.75
CA LEU A 24 -5.03 5.59 -1.07
C LEU A 24 -5.82 5.79 0.23
N SER A 25 -7.14 5.59 0.20
CA SER A 25 -7.97 5.68 1.42
C SER A 25 -7.53 4.68 2.49
N THR A 26 -7.18 3.45 2.10
CA THR A 26 -6.64 2.45 3.02
C THR A 26 -5.27 2.87 3.57
N ALA A 27 -4.39 3.43 2.75
CA ALA A 27 -3.09 3.93 3.18
C ALA A 27 -3.22 5.03 4.25
N GLU A 28 -4.15 5.97 4.06
CA GLU A 28 -4.43 7.05 5.01
C GLU A 28 -4.93 6.51 6.36
N ARG A 29 -5.81 5.51 6.34
CA ARG A 29 -6.31 4.86 7.56
C ARG A 29 -5.18 4.20 8.34
N PHE A 30 -4.27 3.50 7.67
CA PHE A 30 -3.11 2.90 8.31
C PHE A 30 -2.13 3.94 8.84
N LEU A 31 -1.92 5.06 8.13
CA LEU A 31 -1.09 6.16 8.62
C LEU A 31 -1.68 6.76 9.91
N HIS A 32 -3.00 7.01 9.93
CA HIS A 32 -3.69 7.50 11.12
C HIS A 32 -3.57 6.50 12.29
N SER A 33 -3.69 5.20 12.01
CA SER A 33 -3.48 4.18 13.04
C SER A 33 -2.04 4.16 13.57
N ALA A 34 -1.04 4.32 12.71
CA ALA A 34 0.36 4.37 13.13
C ALA A 34 0.62 5.57 14.06
N GLN A 35 0.03 6.73 13.74
CA GLN A 35 0.12 7.93 14.58
C GLN A 35 -0.50 7.70 15.97
N LYS A 36 -1.70 7.11 16.03
CA LYS A 36 -2.35 6.77 17.31
C LYS A 36 -1.56 5.76 18.14
N ASN A 37 -1.00 4.73 17.50
CA ASN A 37 -0.18 3.74 18.18
C ASN A 37 1.11 4.36 18.73
N LEU A 38 1.65 5.38 18.06
CA LEU A 38 2.83 6.11 18.53
C LEU A 38 2.54 6.92 19.79
N GLU A 39 1.35 7.53 19.88
CA GLU A 39 0.91 8.30 21.06
C GLU A 39 0.80 7.43 22.33
N ILE A 40 0.56 6.13 22.19
CA ILE A 40 0.45 5.17 23.30
C ILE A 40 1.65 4.23 23.43
N GLU A 41 2.73 4.51 22.68
CA GLU A 41 3.99 3.74 22.73
C GLU A 41 3.89 2.26 22.31
N GLU A 42 2.88 1.90 21.53
CA GLU A 42 2.70 0.56 20.95
C GLU A 42 3.57 0.39 19.68
N TYR A 43 4.89 0.42 19.86
CA TYR A 43 5.85 0.57 18.75
C TYR A 43 5.82 -0.55 17.71
N GLU A 44 5.57 -1.80 18.11
CA GLU A 44 5.40 -2.90 17.17
C GLU A 44 4.21 -2.64 16.21
N MET A 45 3.12 -2.11 16.76
CA MET A 45 1.94 -1.75 15.99
C MET A 45 2.16 -0.50 15.13
N VAL A 46 3.02 0.43 15.55
CA VAL A 46 3.46 1.56 14.71
C VAL A 46 4.16 1.04 13.45
N GLN A 47 5.11 0.12 13.60
CA GLN A 47 5.86 -0.42 12.46
C GLN A 47 4.97 -1.17 11.47
N LEU A 48 4.06 -2.01 11.97
CA LEU A 48 3.09 -2.73 11.13
C LEU A 48 2.18 -1.77 10.36
N ALA A 49 1.57 -0.79 11.06
CA ALA A 49 0.67 0.16 10.43
C ALA A 49 1.38 1.07 9.42
N ALA A 50 2.59 1.55 9.72
CA ALA A 50 3.39 2.36 8.80
C ALA A 50 3.77 1.57 7.54
N TYR A 51 4.17 0.31 7.69
CA TYR A 51 4.45 -0.57 6.56
C TYR A 51 3.23 -0.74 5.65
N TYR A 52 2.05 -1.03 6.22
CA TYR A 52 0.82 -1.18 5.43
C TYR A 52 0.43 0.10 4.71
N SER A 53 0.60 1.26 5.36
CA SER A 53 0.39 2.56 4.70
C SER A 53 1.28 2.69 3.46
N ALA A 54 2.59 2.50 3.62
CA ALA A 54 3.56 2.61 2.53
C ALA A 54 3.29 1.59 1.40
N PHE A 55 2.92 0.35 1.75
CA PHE A 55 2.56 -0.69 0.78
C PHE A 55 1.39 -0.25 -0.11
N HIS A 56 0.33 0.28 0.49
CA HIS A 56 -0.84 0.74 -0.23
C HIS A 56 -0.58 1.99 -1.08
N THR A 57 0.34 2.87 -0.68
CA THR A 57 0.80 3.99 -1.52
C THR A 57 1.65 3.52 -2.70
N SER A 58 2.54 2.54 -2.50
CA SER A 58 3.40 2.02 -3.58
C SER A 58 2.61 1.26 -4.65
N SER A 59 1.48 0.65 -4.27
CA SER A 59 0.57 -0.09 -5.15
C SER A 59 -0.18 0.81 -6.14
N VAL A 60 -0.13 2.13 -5.98
CA VAL A 60 -0.77 3.13 -6.84
C VAL A 60 0.13 3.57 -8.01
N LYS A 61 1.45 3.38 -7.92
CA LYS A 61 2.44 3.84 -8.92
C LYS A 61 2.83 2.80 -9.99
N ARG A 62 2.22 1.63 -10.02
CA ARG A 62 2.55 0.55 -11.00
C ARG A 62 1.65 0.53 -12.22
#